data_AF-K1Y932-F1
#
_entry.id   AF-K1Y932-F1
#
_cell.length_a   1.000
_cell.length_b   1.000
_cell.length_c   1.000
_cell.angle_alpha   90.00
_cell.angle_beta   90.00
_cell.angle_gamma   90.00
#
_symmetry.space_group_name_H-M   'P 1'
#
loop_
_entity.id
_entity.type
_entity.pdbx_description
1 polymer ?
#
loop_
_entity_poly.entity_id
_entity_poly.type
_entity_poly.pdbx_seq_one_letter_code
_entity_poly.pdbx_strand_id
1 'polypeptide(L)'
;MLVRGLPLVKPLAGRAGVLLWLVVVVPALILAALHWPELSTGAADRLLTPENLLLLWFAFPFVKLLHELGHAFAVRLRGGEVHEMGIVLMALTPVPYVDCSASAAFPEKRWRMKVAAAGMAVELFVAALALYLWLAVEPGQVRKLAFNVMMIGGVSTLLANGNPLLRFDGYYVLADLLEIPNLARRSGKYLGYLLQRYLFGIEHAVSPVTARGEEGWFVVYGIASFCYRLFIMMALALWIGGKFFGAGIVLAAWAIATQLVFPAVHAVSEFFASIAGRRRRTRILAATTAITAVLGVMLFAVPLPFSTRTQGVVVVPEDSRVLAAADCFVSEIVVPDGTVVRPGDPLIVCEDPSLEAEAGVLTAGLAGAEARYLALPMELRVQREILKKELGSAEASLARVREKMNGLTVNSPGEGRFILPEGEGLRGRFIRQGELLGYIMGSAAPTVVVAVEQADIALVREGSRAVELRLASGLARPLAA
;
A
#
# COMPACT_ATOMS: atom_id res chain seq x y z
N MET A 1 -17.21 14.36 -42.85
CA MET A 1 -16.43 13.17 -42.44
C MET A 1 -17.33 12.06 -41.90
N LEU A 2 -18.16 12.31 -40.87
CA LEU A 2 -19.07 11.30 -40.28
C LEU A 2 -20.03 10.63 -41.29
N VAL A 3 -20.61 11.39 -42.21
CA VAL A 3 -21.52 10.85 -43.24
C VAL A 3 -20.82 9.88 -44.19
N ARG A 4 -19.53 10.11 -44.49
CA ARG A 4 -18.73 9.22 -45.35
C ARG A 4 -18.28 7.95 -44.61
N GLY A 5 -18.13 8.01 -43.28
CA GLY A 5 -17.79 6.85 -42.45
C GLY A 5 -19.00 5.98 -42.05
N LEU A 6 -20.22 6.50 -42.18
CA LEU A 6 -21.45 5.78 -41.81
C LEU A 6 -21.59 4.38 -42.45
N PRO A 7 -21.26 4.17 -43.73
CA PRO A 7 -21.32 2.84 -44.36
C PRO A 7 -20.40 1.82 -43.71
N LEU A 8 -19.26 2.25 -43.14
CA LEU A 8 -18.31 1.38 -42.46
C LEU A 8 -18.80 0.98 -41.06
N VAL A 9 -19.49 1.89 -40.37
CA VAL A 9 -19.96 1.68 -38.99
C VAL A 9 -21.34 1.01 -38.93
N LYS A 10 -22.18 1.19 -39.95
CA LYS A 10 -23.54 0.63 -40.01
C LYS A 10 -23.60 -0.91 -39.84
N PRO A 11 -22.68 -1.72 -40.41
CA PRO A 11 -22.62 -3.15 -40.15
C PRO A 11 -22.25 -3.48 -38.69
N LEU A 12 -21.40 -2.67 -38.07
CA LEU A 12 -20.95 -2.81 -36.69
C LEU A 12 -22.01 -2.34 -35.66
N ALA A 13 -22.98 -1.54 -36.09
CA ALA A 13 -24.09 -1.11 -35.24
C ALA A 13 -25.17 -2.20 -35.02
N GLY A 14 -25.09 -3.30 -35.76
CA GLY A 14 -26.03 -4.43 -35.68
C GLY A 14 -25.59 -5.53 -34.71
N ARG A 15 -26.29 -6.67 -34.75
CA ARG A 15 -25.95 -7.86 -33.94
C ARG A 15 -24.53 -8.37 -34.21
N ALA A 16 -24.05 -8.25 -35.44
CA ALA A 16 -22.70 -8.67 -35.83
C ALA A 16 -21.61 -7.88 -35.09
N GLY A 17 -21.76 -6.56 -34.95
CA GLY A 17 -20.78 -5.77 -34.21
C GLY A 17 -20.86 -5.96 -32.70
N VAL A 18 -22.04 -6.23 -32.15
CA VAL A 18 -22.16 -6.66 -30.74
C VAL A 18 -21.45 -7.99 -30.52
N LEU A 19 -21.63 -8.97 -31.42
CA LEU A 19 -20.93 -10.25 -31.34
C LEU A 19 -19.41 -10.06 -31.44
N LEU A 20 -18.93 -9.26 -32.39
CA LEU A 20 -17.52 -8.93 -32.52
C LEU A 20 -16.98 -8.27 -31.25
N TRP A 21 -17.72 -7.29 -30.70
CA TRP A 21 -17.34 -6.63 -29.46
C TRP A 21 -17.23 -7.63 -28.30
N LEU A 22 -18.20 -8.55 -28.16
CA LEU A 22 -18.16 -9.59 -27.12
C LEU A 22 -16.98 -10.55 -27.30
N VAL A 23 -16.73 -11.00 -28.53
CA VAL A 23 -15.61 -11.91 -28.86
C VAL A 23 -14.26 -11.26 -28.58
N VAL A 24 -14.14 -9.93 -28.70
CA VAL A 24 -12.89 -9.22 -28.42
C VAL A 24 -12.76 -8.85 -26.94
N VAL A 25 -13.81 -8.32 -26.32
CA VAL A 25 -13.73 -7.75 -24.96
C VAL A 25 -13.83 -8.83 -23.89
N VAL A 26 -14.68 -9.84 -24.03
CA VAL A 26 -14.87 -10.86 -22.99
C VAL A 26 -13.59 -11.65 -22.71
N PRO A 27 -12.86 -12.18 -23.71
CA PRO A 27 -11.61 -12.87 -23.45
C PRO A 27 -10.53 -11.93 -22.90
N ALA A 28 -10.51 -10.65 -23.31
CA ALA A 28 -9.60 -9.66 -22.75
C ALA A 28 -9.86 -9.44 -21.25
N LEU A 29 -11.12 -9.38 -20.81
CA LEU A 29 -11.46 -9.29 -19.39
C LEU A 29 -10.96 -10.50 -18.60
N ILE A 30 -11.11 -11.71 -19.16
CA ILE A 30 -10.60 -12.94 -18.55
C ILE A 30 -9.07 -12.89 -18.44
N LEU A 31 -8.38 -12.50 -19.51
CA LEU A 31 -6.92 -12.37 -19.51
C LEU A 31 -6.42 -11.29 -18.53
N ALA A 32 -7.12 -10.15 -18.43
CA ALA A 32 -6.82 -9.11 -17.47
C ALA A 32 -6.93 -9.62 -16.02
N ALA A 33 -7.93 -10.46 -15.74
CA ALA A 33 -8.09 -11.10 -14.44
C ALA A 33 -6.98 -12.13 -14.15
N LEU A 34 -6.58 -12.93 -15.14
CA LEU A 34 -5.50 -13.91 -15.02
C LEU A 34 -4.13 -13.24 -14.79
N HIS A 35 -3.85 -12.14 -15.49
CA HIS A 35 -2.61 -11.37 -15.35
C HIS A 35 -2.72 -10.21 -14.35
N TRP A 36 -3.73 -10.22 -13.47
CA TRP A 36 -3.94 -9.16 -12.48
C TRP A 36 -2.71 -8.87 -11.61
N PRO A 37 -1.95 -9.87 -11.11
CA PRO A 37 -0.73 -9.61 -10.33
C PRO A 37 0.32 -8.80 -11.10
N GLU A 38 0.55 -9.13 -12.38
CA GLU A 38 1.52 -8.42 -13.22
C GLU A 38 1.08 -6.99 -13.56
N LEU A 39 -0.23 -6.81 -13.76
CA LEU A 39 -0.86 -5.54 -14.07
C LEU A 39 -0.90 -4.59 -12.88
N SER A 40 -1.12 -5.12 -11.67
CA SER A 40 -1.30 -4.32 -10.44
C SER A 40 0.02 -4.03 -9.72
N THR A 41 0.98 -4.96 -9.74
CA THR A 41 2.24 -4.79 -9.00
C THR A 41 3.05 -3.63 -9.60
N GLY A 42 3.29 -2.58 -8.81
CA GLY A 42 4.05 -1.40 -9.24
C GLY A 42 3.36 -0.54 -10.31
N ALA A 43 2.06 -0.75 -10.57
CA ALA A 43 1.32 0.02 -11.59
C ALA A 43 1.37 1.53 -11.32
N ALA A 44 1.18 1.92 -10.06
CA ALA A 44 1.20 3.31 -9.64
C ALA A 44 2.57 3.98 -9.90
N ASP A 45 3.66 3.27 -9.65
CA ASP A 45 5.01 3.81 -9.82
C ASP A 45 5.37 3.90 -11.30
N ARG A 46 4.99 2.90 -12.10
CA ARG A 46 5.14 2.92 -13.56
C ARG A 46 4.39 4.12 -14.18
N LEU A 47 3.15 4.36 -13.74
CA LEU A 47 2.30 5.45 -14.23
C LEU A 47 2.88 6.85 -13.96
N LEU A 48 3.62 7.01 -12.86
CA LEU A 48 4.15 8.30 -12.42
C LEU A 48 5.57 8.59 -12.89
N THR A 49 6.20 7.66 -13.62
CA THR A 49 7.49 7.96 -14.25
C THR A 49 7.33 9.10 -15.28
N PRO A 50 8.23 10.10 -15.33
CA PRO A 50 8.09 11.27 -16.22
C PRO A 50 7.89 10.91 -17.69
N GLU A 51 8.61 9.91 -18.17
CA GLU A 51 8.47 9.38 -19.53
C GLU A 51 7.05 8.85 -19.78
N ASN A 52 6.50 8.10 -18.82
CA ASN A 52 5.18 7.50 -18.97
C ASN A 52 4.06 8.54 -18.84
N LEU A 53 4.26 9.60 -18.06
CA LEU A 53 3.36 10.75 -18.02
C LEU A 53 3.27 11.44 -19.38
N LEU A 54 4.39 11.58 -20.09
CA LEU A 54 4.41 12.16 -21.43
C LEU A 54 3.65 11.27 -22.43
N LEU A 55 3.89 9.96 -22.40
CA LEU A 55 3.16 8.99 -23.21
C LEU A 55 1.65 9.02 -22.92
N LEU A 56 1.27 9.13 -21.65
CA LEU A 56 -0.12 9.21 -21.22
C LEU A 56 -0.78 10.51 -21.70
N TRP A 57 -0.06 11.64 -21.66
CA TRP A 57 -0.53 12.93 -22.17
C TRP A 57 -0.83 12.90 -23.68
N PHE A 58 -0.04 12.16 -24.48
CA PHE A 58 -0.31 11.96 -25.91
C PHE A 58 -1.40 10.90 -26.19
N ALA A 59 -1.42 9.81 -25.43
CA ALA A 59 -2.38 8.73 -25.64
C ALA A 59 -3.82 9.15 -25.25
N PHE A 60 -3.96 9.98 -24.22
CA PHE A 60 -5.25 10.38 -23.68
C PHE A 60 -6.16 11.10 -24.72
N PRO A 61 -5.73 12.15 -25.43
CA PRO A 61 -6.54 12.80 -26.46
C PRO A 61 -6.96 11.83 -27.57
N PHE A 62 -6.09 10.88 -27.93
CA PHE A 62 -6.40 9.91 -28.99
C PHE A 62 -7.50 8.94 -28.57
N VAL A 63 -7.41 8.36 -27.37
CA VAL A 63 -8.45 7.47 -26.84
C VAL A 63 -9.77 8.22 -26.69
N LYS A 64 -9.72 9.47 -26.19
CA LYS A 64 -10.90 10.32 -26.07
C LYS A 64 -11.48 10.74 -27.42
N LEU A 65 -10.68 10.93 -28.45
CA LEU A 65 -11.20 11.16 -29.80
C LEU A 65 -12.04 9.97 -30.29
N LEU A 66 -11.57 8.74 -30.08
CA LEU A 66 -12.31 7.54 -30.43
C LEU A 66 -13.62 7.42 -29.61
N HIS A 67 -13.58 7.78 -28.33
CA HIS A 67 -14.76 7.86 -27.47
C HIS A 67 -15.83 8.82 -28.03
N GLU A 68 -15.44 10.07 -28.32
CA GLU A 68 -16.33 11.09 -28.89
C GLU A 68 -16.89 10.66 -30.25
N LEU A 69 -16.06 10.03 -31.09
CA LEU A 69 -16.52 9.45 -32.35
C LEU A 69 -17.57 8.35 -32.13
N GLY A 70 -17.45 7.56 -31.07
CA GLY A 70 -18.44 6.57 -30.65
C GLY A 70 -19.82 7.20 -30.46
N HIS A 71 -19.90 8.29 -29.69
CA HIS A 71 -21.16 9.04 -29.51
C HIS A 71 -21.67 9.63 -30.83
N ALA A 72 -20.79 10.29 -31.59
CA ALA A 72 -21.13 10.95 -32.85
C ALA A 72 -21.75 9.95 -33.85
N PHE A 73 -21.13 8.78 -34.02
CA PHE A 73 -21.66 7.74 -34.89
C PHE A 73 -22.98 7.16 -34.36
N ALA A 74 -23.12 6.95 -33.05
CA ALA A 74 -24.36 6.46 -32.45
C ALA A 74 -25.55 7.40 -32.70
N VAL A 75 -25.34 8.72 -32.61
CA VAL A 75 -26.36 9.73 -32.95
C VAL A 75 -26.73 9.67 -34.43
N ARG A 76 -25.73 9.68 -35.32
CA ARG A 76 -25.95 9.66 -36.79
C ARG A 76 -26.64 8.38 -37.26
N LEU A 77 -26.38 7.23 -36.62
CA LEU A 77 -27.01 5.94 -36.97
C LEU A 77 -28.53 5.94 -36.77
N ARG A 78 -29.05 6.75 -35.83
CA ARG A 78 -30.50 6.93 -35.62
C ARG A 78 -31.06 8.15 -36.36
N GLY A 79 -30.26 8.81 -37.20
CA GLY A 79 -30.66 9.96 -38.00
C GLY A 79 -30.57 11.30 -37.27
N GLY A 80 -29.99 11.35 -36.07
CA GLY A 80 -29.74 12.62 -35.37
C GLY A 80 -28.62 13.43 -36.03
N GLU A 81 -28.60 14.73 -35.81
CA GLU A 81 -27.57 15.64 -36.33
C GLU A 81 -26.47 15.90 -35.30
N VAL A 82 -25.24 16.08 -35.78
CA VAL A 82 -24.06 16.43 -34.97
C VAL A 82 -23.59 17.77 -35.52
N HIS A 83 -23.84 18.84 -34.76
CA HIS A 83 -23.64 20.22 -35.22
C HIS A 83 -22.21 20.69 -34.99
N GLU A 84 -21.60 20.27 -33.87
CA GLU A 84 -20.30 20.77 -33.44
C GLU A 84 -19.41 19.60 -33.00
N MET A 85 -18.14 19.65 -33.44
CA MET A 85 -17.06 18.77 -33.00
C MET A 85 -15.80 19.62 -32.91
N GLY A 86 -15.04 19.48 -31.82
CA GLY A 86 -13.84 20.28 -31.63
C GLY A 86 -12.90 19.70 -30.59
N ILE A 87 -11.95 20.54 -30.18
CA ILE A 87 -10.97 20.24 -29.13
C ILE A 87 -10.99 21.41 -28.16
N VAL A 88 -11.19 21.13 -26.88
CA VAL A 88 -11.13 22.10 -25.78
C VAL A 88 -9.88 21.82 -24.96
N LEU A 89 -9.16 22.87 -24.56
CA LEU A 89 -7.99 22.73 -23.70
C LEU A 89 -8.44 22.69 -22.23
N MET A 90 -8.45 21.52 -21.61
CA MET A 90 -8.78 21.34 -20.20
C MET A 90 -7.50 21.11 -19.40
N ALA A 91 -7.14 22.06 -18.53
CA ALA A 91 -5.90 22.01 -17.74
C ALA A 91 -4.66 21.72 -18.60
N LEU A 92 -4.50 22.46 -19.71
CA LEU A 92 -3.41 22.30 -20.69
C LEU A 92 -3.39 20.95 -21.44
N THR A 93 -4.44 20.13 -21.30
CA THR A 93 -4.59 18.87 -22.05
C THR A 93 -5.67 19.04 -23.13
N PRO A 94 -5.38 18.73 -24.41
CA PRO A 94 -6.37 18.84 -25.47
C PRO A 94 -7.39 17.71 -25.33
N VAL A 95 -8.65 18.06 -25.06
CA VAL A 95 -9.75 17.12 -24.91
C VAL A 95 -10.71 17.27 -26.10
N PRO A 96 -10.84 16.24 -26.96
CA PRO A 96 -11.86 16.22 -27.99
C PRO A 96 -13.26 16.28 -27.39
N TYR A 97 -14.21 16.89 -28.09
CA TYR A 97 -15.63 16.86 -27.71
C TYR A 97 -16.53 16.80 -28.94
N VAL A 98 -17.72 16.20 -28.78
CA VAL A 98 -18.81 16.27 -29.76
C VAL A 98 -20.13 16.72 -29.12
N ASP A 99 -20.87 17.58 -29.81
CA ASP A 99 -22.25 17.88 -29.43
C ASP A 99 -23.19 16.74 -29.86
N CYS A 100 -23.66 15.98 -28.86
CA CYS A 100 -24.64 14.90 -29.02
C CYS A 100 -26.03 15.26 -28.49
N SER A 101 -26.35 16.55 -28.33
CA SER A 101 -27.63 17.04 -27.81
C SER A 101 -28.85 16.52 -28.57
N ALA A 102 -28.72 16.27 -29.89
CA ALA A 102 -29.78 15.70 -30.72
C ALA A 102 -30.29 14.32 -30.23
N SER A 103 -29.46 13.56 -29.48
CA SER A 103 -29.87 12.28 -28.90
C SER A 103 -31.02 12.41 -27.90
N ALA A 104 -31.13 13.55 -27.21
CA ALA A 104 -32.20 13.79 -26.23
C ALA A 104 -33.59 13.78 -26.87
N ALA A 105 -33.69 14.06 -28.17
CA ALA A 105 -34.95 14.05 -28.92
C ALA A 105 -35.39 12.64 -29.36
N PHE A 106 -34.58 11.59 -29.13
CA PHE A 106 -34.95 10.24 -29.53
C PHE A 106 -36.13 9.72 -28.68
N PRO A 107 -37.22 9.21 -29.32
CA PRO A 107 -38.42 8.77 -28.61
C PRO A 107 -38.15 7.62 -27.62
N GLU A 108 -37.37 6.63 -28.05
CA GLU A 108 -37.09 5.44 -27.25
C GLU A 108 -35.88 5.65 -26.34
N LYS A 109 -36.04 5.44 -25.02
CA LYS A 109 -34.94 5.55 -24.04
C LYS A 109 -33.75 4.65 -24.33
N ARG A 110 -33.98 3.48 -24.93
CA ARG A 110 -32.91 2.53 -25.29
C ARG A 110 -31.91 3.15 -26.26
N TRP A 111 -32.35 4.01 -27.17
CA TRP A 111 -31.46 4.69 -28.11
C TRP A 111 -30.66 5.80 -27.44
N ARG A 112 -31.27 6.55 -26.53
CA ARG A 112 -30.56 7.55 -25.72
C ARG A 112 -29.47 6.91 -24.86
N MET A 113 -29.81 5.83 -24.16
CA MET A 113 -28.85 5.02 -23.39
C MET A 113 -27.73 4.45 -24.26
N LYS A 114 -28.03 3.95 -25.48
CA LYS A 114 -27.00 3.45 -26.40
C LYS A 114 -26.04 4.55 -26.85
N VAL A 115 -26.54 5.75 -27.12
CA VAL A 115 -25.66 6.90 -27.42
C VAL A 115 -24.77 7.19 -26.23
N ALA A 116 -25.33 7.30 -25.02
CA ALA A 116 -24.56 7.54 -23.81
C ALA A 116 -23.53 6.43 -23.51
N ALA A 117 -23.82 5.17 -23.85
CA ALA A 117 -22.89 4.05 -23.65
C ALA A 117 -21.86 3.87 -24.81
N ALA A 118 -22.04 4.54 -25.94
CA ALA A 118 -21.26 4.29 -27.15
C ALA A 118 -19.77 4.65 -26.97
N GLY A 119 -19.47 5.79 -26.34
CA GLY A 119 -18.10 6.20 -26.06
C GLY A 119 -17.37 5.18 -25.19
N MET A 120 -18.00 4.76 -24.08
CA MET A 120 -17.46 3.72 -23.20
C MET A 120 -17.26 2.37 -23.91
N ALA A 121 -18.20 1.97 -24.77
CA ALA A 121 -18.08 0.72 -25.53
C ALA A 121 -16.87 0.74 -26.48
N VAL A 122 -16.59 1.88 -27.12
CA VAL A 122 -15.40 2.07 -27.96
C VAL A 122 -14.13 2.04 -27.13
N GLU A 123 -14.09 2.75 -26.00
CA GLU A 123 -12.93 2.77 -25.10
C GLU A 123 -12.58 1.37 -24.59
N LEU A 124 -13.59 0.59 -24.17
CA LEU A 124 -13.41 -0.80 -23.71
C LEU A 124 -12.88 -1.71 -24.82
N PHE A 125 -13.37 -1.53 -26.06
CA PHE A 125 -12.89 -2.29 -27.20
C PHE A 125 -11.41 -1.96 -27.50
N VAL A 126 -11.05 -0.68 -27.49
CA VAL A 126 -9.66 -0.24 -27.67
C VAL A 126 -8.76 -0.74 -26.54
N ALA A 127 -9.24 -0.72 -25.30
CA ALA A 127 -8.52 -1.27 -24.14
C ALA A 127 -8.29 -2.78 -24.26
N ALA A 128 -9.28 -3.53 -24.77
CA ALA A 128 -9.12 -4.96 -25.03
C ALA A 128 -8.04 -5.23 -26.09
N LEU A 129 -8.03 -4.48 -27.20
CA LEU A 129 -6.97 -4.56 -28.20
C LEU A 129 -5.59 -4.21 -27.62
N ALA A 130 -5.53 -3.19 -26.76
CA ALA A 130 -4.31 -2.79 -26.08
C ALA A 130 -3.80 -3.88 -25.13
N LEU A 131 -4.68 -4.60 -24.42
CA LEU A 131 -4.28 -5.74 -23.60
C LEU A 131 -3.68 -6.87 -24.45
N TYR A 132 -4.31 -7.22 -25.57
CA TYR A 132 -3.74 -8.24 -26.46
C TYR A 132 -2.36 -7.84 -26.99
N LEU A 133 -2.19 -6.57 -27.36
CA LEU A 133 -0.90 -6.04 -27.77
C LEU A 133 0.12 -6.07 -26.63
N TRP A 134 -0.30 -5.75 -25.40
CA TRP A 134 0.55 -5.79 -24.22
C TRP A 134 1.06 -7.19 -23.91
N LEU A 135 0.22 -8.22 -24.11
CA LEU A 135 0.57 -9.63 -23.94
C LEU A 135 1.47 -10.15 -25.06
N ALA A 136 1.30 -9.64 -26.29
CA ALA A 136 2.03 -10.11 -27.47
C ALA A 136 3.44 -9.50 -27.62
N VAL A 137 3.77 -8.44 -26.89
CA VAL A 137 5.00 -7.65 -27.10
C VAL A 137 5.93 -7.72 -25.89
N GLU A 138 7.23 -7.80 -26.16
CA GLU A 138 8.29 -7.75 -25.14
C GLU A 138 8.35 -6.39 -24.40
N PRO A 139 9.01 -6.31 -23.23
CA PRO A 139 9.18 -5.05 -22.51
C PRO A 139 9.82 -3.94 -23.38
N GLY A 140 9.10 -2.83 -23.57
CA GLY A 140 9.53 -1.71 -24.39
C GLY A 140 8.48 -0.59 -24.48
N GLN A 141 8.70 0.40 -25.34
CA GLN A 141 7.81 1.57 -25.48
C GLN A 141 6.40 1.18 -25.94
N VAL A 142 6.29 0.24 -26.88
CA VAL A 142 5.00 -0.26 -27.37
C VAL A 142 4.19 -0.91 -26.25
N ARG A 143 4.86 -1.71 -25.41
CA ARG A 143 4.21 -2.33 -24.24
C ARG A 143 3.78 -1.29 -23.20
N LYS A 144 4.58 -0.24 -22.95
CA LYS A 144 4.18 0.89 -22.07
C LYS A 144 2.96 1.64 -22.62
N LEU A 145 2.96 1.96 -23.91
CA LEU A 145 1.84 2.62 -24.58
C LEU A 145 0.56 1.77 -24.51
N ALA A 146 0.67 0.48 -24.79
CA ALA A 146 -0.44 -0.47 -24.69
C ALA A 146 -1.02 -0.51 -23.26
N PHE A 147 -0.15 -0.54 -22.24
CA PHE A 147 -0.57 -0.45 -20.85
C PHE A 147 -1.32 0.86 -20.55
N ASN A 148 -0.80 2.01 -21.00
CA ASN A 148 -1.47 3.30 -20.80
C ASN A 148 -2.84 3.37 -21.48
N VAL A 149 -2.95 2.90 -22.72
CA VAL A 149 -4.23 2.85 -23.46
C VAL A 149 -5.23 1.95 -22.75
N MET A 150 -4.78 0.79 -22.25
CA MET A 150 -5.61 -0.11 -21.44
C MET A 150 -6.06 0.54 -20.13
N MET A 151 -5.19 1.30 -19.44
CA MET A 151 -5.57 2.02 -18.22
C MET A 151 -6.58 3.14 -18.48
N ILE A 152 -6.41 3.89 -19.57
CA ILE A 152 -7.31 4.97 -19.96
C ILE A 152 -8.68 4.40 -20.40
N GLY A 153 -8.71 3.46 -21.33
CA GLY A 153 -9.95 2.94 -21.90
C GLY A 153 -10.63 1.82 -21.09
N GLY A 154 -9.92 1.22 -20.13
CA GLY A 154 -10.41 0.17 -19.27
C GLY A 154 -10.75 0.69 -17.88
N VAL A 155 -9.73 0.92 -17.06
CA VAL A 155 -9.88 1.28 -15.64
C VAL A 155 -10.57 2.64 -15.48
N SER A 156 -10.08 3.68 -16.18
CA SER A 156 -10.67 5.03 -16.08
C SER A 156 -12.08 5.06 -16.68
N THR A 157 -12.31 4.42 -17.83
CA THR A 157 -13.66 4.31 -18.41
C THR A 157 -14.64 3.61 -17.49
N LEU A 158 -14.29 2.48 -16.87
CA LEU A 158 -15.23 1.76 -16.01
C LEU A 158 -15.46 2.45 -14.66
N LEU A 159 -14.38 2.86 -13.98
CA LEU A 159 -14.47 3.41 -12.62
C LEU A 159 -14.90 4.88 -12.57
N ALA A 160 -14.51 5.68 -13.58
CA ALA A 160 -14.87 7.09 -13.65
C ALA A 160 -16.08 7.30 -14.57
N ASN A 161 -15.98 6.99 -15.87
CA ASN A 161 -17.05 7.29 -16.83
C ASN A 161 -18.31 6.42 -16.62
N GLY A 162 -18.13 5.14 -16.32
CA GLY A 162 -19.21 4.18 -16.08
C GLY A 162 -19.91 4.38 -14.74
N ASN A 163 -19.34 5.18 -13.84
CA ASN A 163 -19.95 5.45 -12.55
C ASN A 163 -21.11 6.45 -12.69
N PRO A 164 -22.35 6.04 -12.38
CA PRO A 164 -23.51 6.91 -12.56
C PRO A 164 -23.58 8.07 -11.57
N LEU A 165 -22.78 8.06 -10.50
CA LEU A 165 -22.77 9.08 -9.46
C LEU A 165 -22.01 10.36 -9.87
N LEU A 166 -21.19 10.29 -10.91
CA LEU A 166 -20.51 11.43 -11.52
C LEU A 166 -21.15 11.77 -12.86
N ARG A 167 -21.18 13.05 -13.25
CA ARG A 167 -21.85 13.53 -14.47
C ARG A 167 -21.08 13.21 -15.77
N PHE A 168 -20.73 11.94 -15.93
CA PHE A 168 -20.16 11.35 -17.13
C PHE A 168 -21.20 10.45 -17.81
N ASP A 169 -20.79 9.63 -18.77
CA ASP A 169 -21.66 8.77 -19.56
C ASP A 169 -22.58 7.86 -18.73
N GLY A 170 -22.05 7.21 -17.70
CA GLY A 170 -22.83 6.35 -16.81
C GLY A 170 -23.98 7.08 -16.13
N TYR A 171 -23.82 8.37 -15.84
CA TYR A 171 -24.90 9.21 -15.31
C TYR A 171 -25.99 9.43 -16.35
N TYR A 172 -25.64 9.70 -17.61
CA TYR A 172 -26.63 9.88 -18.66
C TYR A 172 -27.36 8.58 -18.98
N VAL A 173 -26.66 7.43 -18.96
CA VAL A 173 -27.30 6.10 -19.05
C VAL A 173 -28.32 5.90 -17.92
N LEU A 174 -27.97 6.22 -16.67
CA LEU A 174 -28.89 6.11 -15.54
C LEU A 174 -30.06 7.11 -15.65
N ALA A 175 -29.79 8.35 -16.03
CA ALA A 175 -30.81 9.39 -16.17
C ALA A 175 -31.84 9.02 -17.26
N ASP A 176 -31.38 8.45 -18.38
CA ASP A 176 -32.25 7.95 -19.44
C ASP A 176 -33.00 6.66 -19.06
N LEU A 177 -32.38 5.78 -18.27
CA LEU A 177 -33.02 4.57 -17.75
C LEU A 177 -34.21 4.91 -16.84
N LEU A 178 -33.99 5.88 -15.94
CA LEU A 178 -34.99 6.39 -15.00
C LEU A 178 -35.97 7.36 -15.64
N GLU A 179 -35.66 7.87 -16.84
CA GLU A 179 -36.43 8.90 -17.55
C GLU A 179 -36.57 10.20 -16.74
N ILE A 180 -35.54 10.51 -15.95
CA ILE A 180 -35.46 11.72 -15.12
C ILE A 180 -34.38 12.64 -15.72
N PRO A 181 -34.75 13.60 -16.58
CA PRO A 181 -33.79 14.53 -17.15
C PRO A 181 -33.17 15.39 -16.06
N ASN A 182 -31.88 15.70 -16.19
CA ASN A 182 -31.14 16.52 -15.23
C ASN A 182 -31.18 16.01 -13.78
N LEU A 183 -31.21 14.68 -13.59
CA LEU A 183 -31.24 13.99 -12.29
C LEU A 183 -30.31 14.64 -11.25
N ALA A 184 -29.04 14.93 -11.57
CA ALA A 184 -28.09 15.49 -10.61
C ALA A 184 -28.51 16.89 -10.12
N ARG A 185 -28.91 17.78 -11.03
CA ARG A 185 -29.33 19.14 -10.69
C ARG A 185 -30.65 19.13 -9.91
N ARG A 186 -31.60 18.28 -10.31
CA ARG A 186 -32.90 18.15 -9.65
C ARG A 186 -32.78 17.52 -8.25
N SER A 187 -31.92 16.52 -8.10
CA SER A 187 -31.60 15.90 -6.80
C SER A 187 -30.99 16.92 -5.83
N GLY A 188 -30.01 17.72 -6.29
CA GLY A 188 -29.42 18.78 -5.47
C GLY A 188 -30.45 19.82 -5.02
N LYS A 189 -31.33 20.26 -5.93
CA LYS A 189 -32.45 21.16 -5.59
C LYS A 189 -33.42 20.51 -4.60
N TYR A 190 -33.68 19.21 -4.71
CA TYR A 190 -34.59 18.50 -3.82
C TYR A 190 -34.02 18.38 -2.41
N LEU A 191 -32.73 18.04 -2.27
CA LEU A 191 -32.05 18.06 -0.96
C LEU A 191 -32.07 19.46 -0.34
N GLY A 192 -31.83 20.51 -1.14
CA GLY A 192 -31.99 21.90 -0.70
C GLY A 192 -33.40 22.20 -0.21
N TYR A 193 -34.43 21.75 -0.94
CA TYR A 193 -35.83 21.86 -0.54
C TYR A 193 -36.13 21.13 0.79
N LEU A 194 -35.60 19.91 1.00
CA LEU A 194 -35.79 19.18 2.26
C LEU A 194 -35.16 19.92 3.44
N LEU A 195 -33.96 20.47 3.27
CA LEU A 195 -33.31 21.32 4.28
C LEU A 195 -34.16 22.57 4.56
N GLN A 196 -34.63 23.24 3.52
CA GLN A 196 -35.49 24.42 3.66
C GLN A 196 -36.80 24.11 4.40
N ARG A 197 -37.50 23.03 4.02
CA ARG A 197 -38.81 22.70 4.57
C ARG A 197 -38.74 22.10 5.98
N TYR A 198 -37.87 21.13 6.21
CA TYR A 198 -37.84 20.37 7.46
C TYR A 198 -36.84 20.92 8.49
N LEU A 199 -35.64 21.30 8.05
CA LEU A 199 -34.61 21.79 8.96
C LEU A 199 -34.82 23.28 9.29
N PHE A 200 -35.11 24.11 8.28
CA PHE A 200 -35.33 25.54 8.46
C PHE A 200 -36.81 25.92 8.64
N GLY A 201 -37.74 24.98 8.44
CA GLY A 201 -39.16 25.16 8.71
C GLY A 201 -39.86 26.13 7.75
N ILE A 202 -39.44 26.17 6.48
CA ILE A 202 -39.98 27.06 5.45
C ILE A 202 -41.19 26.38 4.79
N GLU A 203 -42.38 26.87 5.10
CA GLU A 203 -43.65 26.28 4.64
C GLU A 203 -43.93 26.52 3.13
N HIS A 204 -43.35 27.58 2.55
CA HIS A 204 -43.55 27.95 1.13
C HIS A 204 -42.44 27.43 0.19
N ALA A 205 -41.58 26.51 0.64
CA ALA A 205 -40.56 25.95 -0.23
C ALA A 205 -41.22 25.13 -1.37
N VAL A 206 -40.79 25.35 -2.62
CA VAL A 206 -41.37 24.66 -3.79
C VAL A 206 -40.58 23.38 -4.07
N SER A 207 -41.30 22.26 -4.15
CA SER A 207 -40.69 20.97 -4.49
C SER A 207 -40.32 20.90 -5.98
N PRO A 208 -39.09 20.48 -6.35
CA PRO A 208 -38.68 20.24 -7.75
C PRO A 208 -39.17 18.89 -8.32
N VAL A 209 -39.99 18.14 -7.58
CA VAL A 209 -40.62 16.89 -8.02
C VAL A 209 -41.74 17.21 -9.00
N THR A 210 -41.74 16.56 -10.16
CA THR A 210 -42.74 16.72 -11.21
C THR A 210 -43.55 15.45 -11.44
N ALA A 211 -43.00 14.28 -11.10
CA ALA A 211 -43.66 12.99 -11.26
C ALA A 211 -43.60 12.14 -9.98
N ARG A 212 -44.56 11.21 -9.84
CA ARG A 212 -44.63 10.30 -8.69
C ARG A 212 -43.42 9.36 -8.68
N GLY A 213 -42.78 9.19 -7.53
CA GLY A 213 -41.62 8.31 -7.35
C GLY A 213 -40.25 8.95 -7.60
N GLU A 214 -40.17 10.18 -8.12
CA GLU A 214 -38.89 10.88 -8.29
C GLU A 214 -38.22 11.24 -6.96
N GLU A 215 -39.02 11.46 -5.91
CA GLU A 215 -38.57 11.87 -4.58
C GLU A 215 -37.55 10.90 -3.96
N GLY A 216 -37.80 9.59 -4.04
CA GLY A 216 -36.88 8.57 -3.53
C GLY A 216 -35.56 8.58 -4.30
N TRP A 217 -35.64 8.67 -5.63
CA TRP A 217 -34.46 8.75 -6.49
C TRP A 217 -33.63 10.00 -6.20
N PHE A 218 -34.25 11.16 -5.97
CA PHE A 218 -33.54 12.38 -5.64
C PHE A 218 -32.77 12.30 -4.33
N VAL A 219 -33.34 11.68 -3.30
CA VAL A 219 -32.66 11.48 -2.01
C VAL A 219 -31.49 10.51 -2.18
N VAL A 220 -31.76 9.33 -2.72
CA VAL A 220 -30.76 8.26 -2.87
C VAL A 220 -29.61 8.73 -3.75
N TYR A 221 -29.91 9.23 -4.96
CA TYR A 221 -28.90 9.73 -5.89
C TYR A 221 -28.16 10.94 -5.31
N GLY A 222 -28.88 11.92 -4.76
CA GLY A 222 -28.29 13.15 -4.25
C GLY A 222 -27.28 12.89 -3.14
N ILE A 223 -27.64 12.04 -2.17
CA ILE A 223 -26.74 11.66 -1.06
C ILE A 223 -25.60 10.80 -1.58
N ALA A 224 -25.88 9.75 -2.35
CA ALA A 224 -24.84 8.86 -2.86
C ALA A 224 -23.82 9.60 -3.73
N SER A 225 -24.28 10.48 -4.62
CA SER A 225 -23.42 11.31 -5.48
C SER A 225 -22.58 12.30 -4.68
N PHE A 226 -23.14 12.91 -3.62
CA PHE A 226 -22.37 13.78 -2.72
C PHE A 226 -21.30 13.01 -1.95
N CYS A 227 -21.67 11.91 -1.28
CA CYS A 227 -20.75 11.08 -0.52
C CYS A 227 -19.63 10.51 -1.41
N TYR A 228 -19.97 10.04 -2.62
CA TYR A 228 -18.99 9.51 -3.56
C TYR A 228 -18.00 10.58 -4.05
N ARG A 229 -18.47 11.78 -4.40
CA ARG A 229 -17.57 12.89 -4.76
C ARG A 229 -16.64 13.25 -3.62
N LEU A 230 -17.16 13.35 -2.39
CA LEU A 230 -16.35 13.66 -1.22
C LEU A 230 -15.30 12.57 -0.96
N PHE A 231 -15.71 11.30 -1.05
CA PHE A 231 -14.81 10.15 -0.92
C PHE A 231 -13.69 10.19 -1.96
N ILE A 232 -14.00 10.35 -3.25
CA ILE A 232 -12.98 10.38 -4.31
C ILE A 232 -12.02 11.56 -4.13
N MET A 233 -12.54 12.75 -3.84
CA MET A 233 -11.68 13.93 -3.62
C MET A 233 -10.78 13.76 -2.40
N MET A 234 -11.29 13.19 -1.30
CA MET A 234 -10.49 12.90 -0.10
C MET A 234 -9.46 11.81 -0.35
N ALA A 235 -9.84 10.71 -1.01
CA ALA A 235 -8.94 9.63 -1.38
C ALA A 235 -7.81 10.14 -2.29
N LEU A 236 -8.14 10.97 -3.28
CA LEU A 236 -7.16 11.60 -4.16
C LEU A 236 -6.24 12.57 -3.39
N ALA A 237 -6.79 13.37 -2.49
CA ALA A 237 -6.01 14.31 -1.68
C ALA A 237 -5.06 13.59 -0.70
N LEU A 238 -5.50 12.50 -0.07
CA LEU A 238 -4.65 11.67 0.79
C LEU A 238 -3.58 10.92 -0.01
N TRP A 239 -3.95 10.36 -1.17
CA TRP A 239 -3.01 9.66 -2.04
C TRP A 239 -1.93 10.60 -2.59
N ILE A 240 -2.32 11.78 -3.06
CA ILE A 240 -1.39 12.83 -3.49
C ILE A 240 -0.61 13.36 -2.28
N GLY A 241 -1.26 13.57 -1.14
CA GLY A 241 -0.63 14.05 0.09
C GLY A 241 0.48 13.14 0.60
N GLY A 242 0.33 11.82 0.43
CA GLY A 242 1.39 10.85 0.74
C GLY A 242 2.64 10.99 -0.14
N LYS A 243 2.52 11.54 -1.35
CA LYS A 243 3.67 11.78 -2.27
C LYS A 243 4.14 13.24 -2.29
N PHE A 244 3.20 14.16 -2.19
CA PHE A 244 3.36 15.61 -2.28
C PHE A 244 2.45 16.28 -1.24
N PHE A 245 2.95 16.38 0.01
CA PHE A 245 2.18 16.87 1.15
C PHE A 245 1.44 18.19 0.89
N GLY A 246 2.14 19.19 0.33
CA GLY A 246 1.56 20.50 0.00
C GLY A 246 0.42 20.42 -1.03
N ALA A 247 0.59 19.62 -2.09
CA ALA A 247 -0.44 19.44 -3.11
C ALA A 247 -1.68 18.73 -2.54
N GLY A 248 -1.48 17.76 -1.64
CA GLY A 248 -2.57 17.09 -0.93
C GLY A 248 -3.41 18.05 -0.09
N ILE A 249 -2.77 18.94 0.68
CA ILE A 249 -3.46 19.97 1.48
C ILE A 249 -4.27 20.91 0.57
N VAL A 250 -3.67 21.41 -0.51
CA VAL A 250 -4.34 22.32 -1.44
C VAL A 250 -5.57 21.66 -2.05
N LEU A 251 -5.47 20.39 -2.47
CA LEU A 251 -6.60 19.64 -3.03
C LEU A 251 -7.68 19.35 -1.99
N ALA A 252 -7.31 19.00 -0.75
CA ALA A 252 -8.27 18.79 0.33
C ALA A 252 -9.02 20.09 0.66
N ALA A 253 -8.30 21.22 0.78
CA ALA A 253 -8.88 22.53 1.02
C ALA A 253 -9.83 22.95 -0.12
N TRP A 254 -9.41 22.75 -1.37
CA TRP A 254 -10.26 22.99 -2.55
C TRP A 254 -11.53 22.13 -2.52
N ALA A 255 -11.41 20.84 -2.21
CA ALA A 255 -12.54 19.93 -2.14
C ALA A 255 -13.55 20.33 -1.06
N ILE A 256 -13.07 20.69 0.14
CA ILE A 256 -13.91 21.17 1.24
C ILE A 256 -14.57 22.49 0.87
N ALA A 257 -13.81 23.43 0.30
CA ALA A 257 -14.33 24.73 -0.10
C ALA A 257 -15.47 24.60 -1.12
N THR A 258 -15.28 23.77 -2.15
CA THR A 258 -16.25 23.64 -3.26
C THR A 258 -17.43 22.73 -2.96
N GLN A 259 -17.26 21.66 -2.17
CA GLN A 259 -18.34 20.71 -1.86
C GLN A 259 -19.13 21.09 -0.61
N LEU A 260 -18.52 21.73 0.39
CA LEU A 260 -19.17 22.07 1.67
C LEU A 260 -19.34 23.59 1.82
N VAL A 261 -18.25 24.36 1.74
CA VAL A 261 -18.27 25.78 2.14
C VAL A 261 -19.11 26.62 1.19
N PHE A 262 -18.81 26.62 -0.12
CA PHE A 262 -19.53 27.47 -1.08
C PHE A 262 -21.02 27.14 -1.18
N PRO A 263 -21.46 25.87 -1.27
CA PRO A 263 -22.89 25.54 -1.26
C PRO A 263 -23.58 25.97 0.03
N ALA A 264 -22.92 25.81 1.20
CA ALA A 264 -23.47 26.26 2.47
C ALA A 264 -23.58 27.79 2.54
N VAL A 265 -22.54 28.51 2.11
CA VAL A 265 -22.54 29.99 2.07
C VAL A 265 -23.61 30.51 1.12
N HIS A 266 -23.75 29.93 -0.08
CA HIS A 266 -24.80 30.30 -1.03
C HIS A 266 -26.20 30.01 -0.47
N ALA A 267 -26.41 28.84 0.12
CA ALA A 267 -27.70 28.49 0.73
C ALA A 267 -28.06 29.43 1.89
N VAL A 268 -27.07 29.84 2.68
CA VAL A 268 -27.24 30.76 3.80
C VAL A 268 -27.45 32.20 3.31
N SER A 269 -26.72 32.65 2.28
CA SER A 269 -26.79 34.03 1.76
C SER A 269 -28.08 34.31 0.99
N GLU A 270 -28.51 33.40 0.10
CA GLU A 270 -29.82 33.47 -0.57
C GLU A 270 -30.95 33.49 0.47
N PHE A 271 -30.76 32.78 1.57
CA PHE A 271 -31.73 32.71 2.64
C PHE A 271 -31.79 33.99 3.49
N PHE A 272 -30.65 34.60 3.86
CA PHE A 272 -30.61 35.90 4.54
C PHE A 272 -31.18 37.04 3.68
N ALA A 273 -31.11 36.92 2.35
CA ALA A 273 -31.74 37.86 1.43
C ALA A 273 -33.27 37.72 1.37
N SER A 274 -33.83 36.55 1.72
CA SER A 274 -35.27 36.28 1.68
C SER A 274 -36.06 36.88 2.87
N ILE A 275 -37.33 37.27 2.66
CA ILE A 275 -38.23 37.81 3.71
C ILE A 275 -38.53 36.76 4.79
N ALA A 276 -38.60 35.47 4.42
CA ALA A 276 -38.79 34.35 5.34
C ALA A 276 -37.60 34.18 6.32
N GLY A 277 -36.38 34.51 5.89
CA GLY A 277 -35.18 34.43 6.74
C GLY A 277 -35.10 35.44 7.87
N ARG A 278 -35.81 36.57 7.76
CA ARG A 278 -35.89 37.56 8.84
C ARG A 278 -36.76 37.09 10.02
N ARG A 279 -37.79 36.27 9.77
CA ARG A 279 -38.78 35.87 10.80
C ARG A 279 -38.37 34.65 11.65
N ARG A 280 -37.51 33.75 11.13
CA ARG A 280 -37.06 32.52 11.83
C ARG A 280 -35.55 32.46 12.06
N ARG A 281 -34.89 33.63 12.15
CA ARG A 281 -33.43 33.80 12.27
C ARG A 281 -32.81 32.96 13.40
N THR A 282 -33.47 32.87 14.55
CA THR A 282 -32.99 32.16 15.76
C THR A 282 -32.93 30.64 15.57
N ARG A 283 -33.97 30.03 15.00
CA ARG A 283 -34.02 28.57 14.75
C ARG A 283 -32.95 28.12 13.76
N ILE A 284 -32.56 29.00 12.86
CA ILE A 284 -31.60 28.72 11.79
C ILE A 284 -30.18 28.93 12.26
N LEU A 285 -29.92 30.01 13.02
CA LEU A 285 -28.67 30.14 13.76
C LEU A 285 -28.45 28.93 14.68
N ALA A 286 -29.48 28.47 15.39
CA ALA A 286 -29.41 27.28 16.23
C ALA A 286 -29.17 25.98 15.44
N ALA A 287 -29.86 25.76 14.31
CA ALA A 287 -29.65 24.57 13.48
C ALA A 287 -28.25 24.56 12.84
N THR A 288 -27.79 25.70 12.32
CA THR A 288 -26.45 25.82 11.71
C THR A 288 -25.36 25.68 12.78
N THR A 289 -25.49 26.32 13.95
CA THR A 289 -24.53 26.11 15.05
C THR A 289 -24.55 24.68 15.56
N ALA A 290 -25.72 24.03 15.67
CA ALA A 290 -25.80 22.62 16.05
C ALA A 290 -25.10 21.70 15.04
N ILE A 291 -25.30 21.90 13.74
CA ILE A 291 -24.62 21.12 12.69
C ILE A 291 -23.11 21.36 12.75
N THR A 292 -22.66 22.60 12.83
CA THR A 292 -21.23 22.94 12.92
C THR A 292 -20.61 22.38 14.20
N ALA A 293 -21.32 22.42 15.32
CA ALA A 293 -20.88 21.84 16.58
C ALA A 293 -20.77 20.31 16.49
N VAL A 294 -21.76 19.63 15.91
CA VAL A 294 -21.70 18.17 15.70
C VAL A 294 -20.55 17.79 14.77
N LEU A 295 -20.36 18.52 13.67
CA LEU A 295 -19.25 18.26 12.75
C LEU A 295 -17.88 18.51 13.43
N GLY A 296 -17.78 19.59 14.23
CA GLY A 296 -16.59 19.91 15.00
C GLY A 296 -16.29 18.86 16.07
N VAL A 297 -17.30 18.40 16.81
CA VAL A 297 -17.16 17.30 17.79
C VAL A 297 -16.73 16.01 17.07
N MET A 298 -17.31 15.71 15.91
CA MET A 298 -16.92 14.52 15.15
C MET A 298 -15.48 14.59 14.63
N LEU A 299 -15.00 15.78 14.24
CA LEU A 299 -13.65 15.97 13.71
C LEU A 299 -12.57 16.05 14.80
N PHE A 300 -12.87 16.70 15.94
CA PHE A 300 -11.89 17.01 16.98
C PHE A 300 -12.02 16.14 18.24
N ALA A 301 -13.20 15.60 18.54
CA ALA A 301 -13.45 14.82 19.75
C ALA A 301 -13.55 13.31 19.53
N VAL A 302 -13.63 12.84 18.28
CA VAL A 302 -13.50 11.40 17.96
C VAL A 302 -12.01 11.11 17.73
N PRO A 303 -11.31 10.48 18.69
CA PRO A 303 -9.92 10.10 18.48
C PRO A 303 -9.87 9.01 17.42
N LEU A 304 -9.50 9.37 16.20
CA LEU A 304 -9.12 8.37 15.20
C LEU A 304 -7.79 7.75 15.66
N PRO A 305 -7.73 6.44 15.92
CA PRO A 305 -6.52 5.80 16.40
C PRO A 305 -5.44 5.89 15.31
N PHE A 306 -4.38 6.64 15.59
CA PHE A 306 -3.22 6.76 14.73
C PHE A 306 -2.17 5.76 15.20
N SER A 307 -1.93 4.70 14.41
CA SER A 307 -1.01 3.60 14.75
C SER A 307 0.08 3.45 13.71
N THR A 308 1.34 3.44 14.14
CA THR A 308 2.49 3.03 13.31
C THR A 308 2.64 1.51 13.40
N ARG A 309 2.77 0.83 12.25
CA ARG A 309 2.97 -0.63 12.19
C ARG A 309 4.31 -0.93 11.56
N THR A 310 5.10 -1.75 12.23
CA THR A 310 6.38 -2.21 11.72
C THR A 310 6.67 -3.65 12.15
N GLN A 311 7.55 -4.32 11.42
CA GLN A 311 7.99 -5.68 11.70
C GLN A 311 9.22 -5.63 12.61
N GLY A 312 9.21 -6.47 13.65
CA GLY A 312 10.31 -6.63 14.58
C GLY A 312 10.77 -8.07 14.67
N VAL A 313 12.03 -8.24 15.06
CA VAL A 313 12.63 -9.56 15.30
C VAL A 313 12.85 -9.72 16.80
N VAL A 314 12.48 -10.89 17.32
CA VAL A 314 12.79 -11.26 18.70
C VAL A 314 14.27 -11.60 18.76
N VAL A 315 15.04 -10.80 19.48
CA VAL A 315 16.46 -11.01 19.68
C VAL A 315 16.68 -11.59 21.06
N VAL A 316 17.35 -12.74 21.10
CA VAL A 316 17.81 -13.34 22.35
C VAL A 316 19.12 -12.65 22.76
N PRO A 317 19.25 -12.20 24.02
CA PRO A 317 20.47 -11.59 24.55
C PRO A 317 21.74 -12.42 24.34
N GLU A 318 22.91 -11.77 24.33
CA GLU A 318 24.19 -12.45 24.04
C GLU A 318 24.59 -13.46 25.13
N ASP A 319 24.28 -13.17 26.39
CA ASP A 319 24.45 -14.02 27.57
C ASP A 319 23.53 -15.26 27.57
N SER A 320 22.63 -15.36 26.59
CA SER A 320 21.77 -16.51 26.37
C SER A 320 22.31 -17.45 25.28
N ARG A 321 23.43 -17.14 24.62
CA ARG A 321 23.99 -17.97 23.54
C ARG A 321 25.13 -18.85 24.06
N VAL A 322 25.02 -20.16 23.86
CA VAL A 322 26.09 -21.11 24.20
C VAL A 322 26.95 -21.31 22.97
N LEU A 323 28.17 -20.78 23.01
CA LEU A 323 29.14 -20.83 21.91
C LEU A 323 30.31 -21.78 22.26
N ALA A 324 30.86 -22.44 21.24
CA ALA A 324 32.09 -23.22 21.40
C ALA A 324 33.30 -22.31 21.68
N ALA A 325 34.06 -22.62 22.72
CA ALA A 325 35.23 -21.81 23.11
C ALA A 325 36.51 -22.18 22.33
N ALA A 326 36.58 -23.38 21.75
CA ALA A 326 37.70 -23.88 20.94
C ALA A 326 37.21 -24.85 19.87
N ASP A 327 38.08 -25.18 18.90
CA ASP A 327 37.86 -26.25 17.93
C ASP A 327 38.01 -27.61 18.63
N CYS A 328 37.01 -28.50 18.56
CA CYS A 328 37.05 -29.78 19.25
C CYS A 328 36.02 -30.80 18.73
N PHE A 329 36.17 -32.06 19.13
CA PHE A 329 35.14 -33.08 18.97
C PHE A 329 34.33 -33.21 20.26
N VAL A 330 33.00 -33.18 20.16
CA VAL A 330 32.13 -33.34 21.32
C VAL A 330 32.24 -34.76 21.86
N SER A 331 32.75 -34.93 23.09
CA SER A 331 32.84 -36.24 23.74
C SER A 331 31.57 -36.56 24.52
N GLU A 332 31.10 -35.60 25.33
CA GLU A 332 29.95 -35.79 26.22
C GLU A 332 29.10 -34.52 26.35
N ILE A 333 27.79 -34.72 26.44
CA ILE A 333 26.83 -33.69 26.85
C ILE A 333 26.53 -33.95 28.33
N VAL A 334 27.01 -33.07 29.20
CA VAL A 334 26.94 -33.22 30.67
C VAL A 334 25.52 -32.99 31.17
N VAL A 335 24.83 -32.02 30.55
CA VAL A 335 23.49 -31.58 30.96
C VAL A 335 22.48 -31.85 29.84
N PRO A 336 21.41 -32.61 30.10
CA PRO A 336 20.40 -32.89 29.08
C PRO A 336 19.58 -31.66 28.71
N ASP A 337 19.01 -31.68 27.49
CA ASP A 337 18.16 -30.62 26.95
C ASP A 337 16.97 -30.32 27.89
N GLY A 338 16.69 -29.03 28.11
CA GLY A 338 15.62 -28.55 28.98
C GLY A 338 15.94 -28.48 30.48
N THR A 339 17.19 -28.72 30.88
CA THR A 339 17.61 -28.59 32.29
C THR A 339 17.90 -27.13 32.67
N VAL A 340 17.64 -26.77 33.92
CA VAL A 340 17.98 -25.44 34.44
C VAL A 340 19.43 -25.42 34.89
N VAL A 341 20.21 -24.47 34.39
CA VAL A 341 21.65 -24.31 34.62
C VAL A 341 21.94 -22.93 35.19
N ARG A 342 23.08 -22.79 35.86
CA ARG A 342 23.62 -21.55 36.43
C ARG A 342 24.90 -21.13 35.71
N PRO A 343 25.32 -19.86 35.83
CA PRO A 343 26.57 -19.39 35.25
C PRO A 343 27.76 -20.24 35.72
N GLY A 344 28.56 -20.73 34.78
CA GLY A 344 29.73 -21.58 35.04
C GLY A 344 29.44 -23.08 35.08
N ASP A 345 28.19 -23.53 35.03
CA ASP A 345 27.87 -24.96 34.99
C ASP A 345 28.40 -25.59 33.68
N PRO A 346 29.10 -26.75 33.73
CA PRO A 346 29.60 -27.43 32.54
C PRO A 346 28.44 -28.01 31.74
N LEU A 347 28.34 -27.67 30.46
CA LEU A 347 27.27 -28.10 29.57
C LEU A 347 27.72 -29.22 28.64
N ILE A 348 28.85 -28.99 27.96
CA ILE A 348 29.38 -29.89 26.93
C ILE A 348 30.87 -30.03 27.17
N VAL A 349 31.34 -31.27 27.19
CA VAL A 349 32.76 -31.61 27.23
C VAL A 349 33.19 -32.04 25.83
N CYS A 350 34.34 -31.51 25.45
CA CYS A 350 34.97 -31.72 24.18
C CYS A 350 36.34 -32.38 24.39
N GLU A 351 36.81 -33.08 23.37
CA GLU A 351 38.16 -33.62 23.31
C GLU A 351 38.87 -33.16 22.03
N ASP A 352 40.17 -32.91 22.16
CA ASP A 352 41.07 -32.72 21.03
C ASP A 352 42.40 -33.43 21.35
N PRO A 353 42.58 -34.66 20.84
CA PRO A 353 43.81 -35.41 21.05
C PRO A 353 45.07 -34.70 20.55
N SER A 354 44.93 -33.78 19.59
CA SER A 354 46.07 -33.02 19.05
C SER A 354 46.54 -31.94 20.02
N LEU A 355 45.62 -31.26 20.71
CA LEU A 355 45.93 -30.28 21.77
C LEU A 355 46.63 -30.93 22.96
N GLU A 356 46.18 -32.13 23.37
CA GLU A 356 46.82 -32.88 24.45
C GLU A 356 48.26 -33.29 24.08
N ALA A 357 48.46 -33.79 22.86
CA ALA A 357 49.78 -34.15 22.37
C ALA A 357 50.70 -32.91 22.27
N GLU A 358 50.20 -31.78 21.76
CA GLU A 358 50.94 -30.53 21.67
C GLU A 358 51.35 -30.01 23.07
N ALA A 359 50.42 -30.05 24.04
CA ALA A 359 50.71 -29.70 25.42
C ALA A 359 51.82 -30.59 26.02
N GLY A 360 51.81 -31.90 25.72
CA GLY A 360 52.85 -32.84 26.12
C GLY A 360 54.23 -32.48 25.55
N VAL A 361 54.30 -32.21 24.25
CA VAL A 361 55.55 -31.79 23.57
C VAL A 361 56.09 -30.48 24.13
N LEU A 362 55.22 -29.48 24.32
CA LEU A 362 55.62 -28.18 24.87
C LEU A 362 56.06 -28.29 26.34
N THR A 363 55.43 -29.15 27.12
CA THR A 363 55.85 -29.41 28.52
C THR A 363 57.25 -30.04 28.56
N ALA A 364 57.52 -31.03 27.71
CA ALA A 364 58.84 -31.61 27.59
C ALA A 364 59.88 -30.60 27.07
N GLY A 365 59.48 -29.76 26.11
CA GLY A 365 60.32 -28.68 25.57
C GLY A 365 60.68 -27.63 26.62
N LEU A 366 59.73 -27.24 27.47
CA LEU A 366 59.95 -26.34 28.60
C LEU A 366 60.94 -26.92 29.60
N ALA A 367 60.74 -28.18 30.01
CA ALA A 367 61.68 -28.87 30.90
C ALA A 367 63.10 -28.94 30.31
N GLY A 368 63.22 -29.17 29.00
CA GLY A 368 64.51 -29.15 28.30
C GLY A 368 65.16 -27.76 28.25
N ALA A 369 64.38 -26.70 28.02
CA ALA A 369 64.86 -25.32 28.03
C ALA A 369 65.31 -24.88 29.44
N GLU A 370 64.54 -25.27 30.47
CA GLU A 370 64.85 -25.02 31.88
C GLU A 370 66.16 -25.71 32.30
N ALA A 371 66.33 -26.99 31.93
CA ALA A 371 67.57 -27.72 32.20
C ALA A 371 68.79 -27.07 31.54
N ARG A 372 68.66 -26.60 30.28
CA ARG A 372 69.73 -25.86 29.59
C ARG A 372 70.06 -24.54 30.29
N TYR A 373 69.05 -23.79 30.73
CA TYR A 373 69.24 -22.54 31.46
C TYR A 373 69.99 -22.75 32.78
N LEU A 374 69.60 -23.78 33.55
CA LEU A 374 70.21 -24.11 34.84
C LEU A 374 71.65 -24.67 34.71
N ALA A 375 71.98 -25.32 33.60
CA ALA A 375 73.30 -25.87 33.35
C ALA A 375 74.39 -24.81 33.05
N LEU A 376 74.03 -23.55 32.74
CA LEU A 376 75.02 -22.51 32.41
C LEU A 376 75.60 -21.80 33.66
N PRO A 377 76.94 -21.63 33.73
CA PRO A 377 77.61 -20.88 34.79
C PRO A 377 77.19 -19.41 34.98
N MET A 378 77.40 -18.91 36.21
CA MET A 378 77.49 -17.50 36.64
C MET A 378 77.90 -16.50 35.57
N GLU A 379 79.07 -16.77 34.99
CA GLU A 379 79.85 -15.76 34.29
C GLU A 379 79.38 -15.51 32.84
N LEU A 380 78.62 -16.44 32.26
CA LEU A 380 78.17 -16.39 30.86
C LEU A 380 76.85 -15.61 30.69
N ARG A 381 76.86 -14.32 31.08
CA ARG A 381 75.67 -13.44 31.12
C ARG A 381 74.92 -13.35 29.79
N VAL A 382 75.62 -13.20 28.67
CA VAL A 382 75.00 -13.05 27.34
C VAL A 382 74.25 -14.32 26.93
N GLN A 383 74.87 -15.48 27.15
CA GLN A 383 74.28 -16.77 26.78
C GLN A 383 73.08 -17.13 27.69
N ARG A 384 73.14 -16.77 28.98
CA ARG A 384 71.99 -16.88 29.88
C ARG A 384 70.80 -16.02 29.48
N GLU A 385 71.03 -14.78 29.07
CA GLU A 385 69.95 -13.89 28.62
C GLU A 385 69.25 -14.44 27.36
N ILE A 386 70.00 -15.09 26.46
CA ILE A 386 69.43 -15.77 25.30
C ILE A 386 68.54 -16.95 25.74
N LEU A 387 69.06 -17.84 26.60
CA LEU A 387 68.29 -18.99 27.08
C LEU A 387 67.09 -18.59 27.96
N LYS A 388 67.20 -17.49 28.71
CA LYS A 388 66.07 -16.93 29.46
C LYS A 388 64.94 -16.47 28.54
N LYS A 389 65.25 -15.89 27.37
CA LYS A 389 64.25 -15.57 26.35
C LYS A 389 63.64 -16.83 25.73
N GLU A 390 64.44 -17.87 25.49
CA GLU A 390 63.90 -19.16 25.02
C GLU A 390 62.95 -19.79 26.05
N LEU A 391 63.32 -19.75 27.34
CA LEU A 391 62.46 -20.23 28.43
C LEU A 391 61.13 -19.47 28.46
N GLY A 392 61.17 -18.13 28.44
CA GLY A 392 59.95 -17.33 28.41
C GLY A 392 59.08 -17.57 27.17
N SER A 393 59.68 -17.85 26.01
CA SER A 393 58.96 -18.23 24.79
C SER A 393 58.28 -19.61 24.92
N ALA A 394 58.96 -20.58 25.52
CA ALA A 394 58.41 -21.91 25.80
C ALA A 394 57.26 -21.86 26.81
N GLU A 395 57.41 -21.09 27.89
CA GLU A 395 56.35 -20.86 28.89
C GLU A 395 55.11 -20.21 28.25
N ALA A 396 55.31 -19.14 27.46
CA ALA A 396 54.21 -18.45 26.80
C ALA A 396 53.48 -19.37 25.80
N SER A 397 54.20 -20.28 25.14
CA SER A 397 53.60 -21.24 24.21
C SER A 397 52.78 -22.29 24.94
N LEU A 398 53.28 -22.82 26.05
CA LEU A 398 52.53 -23.76 26.89
C LEU A 398 51.29 -23.10 27.53
N ALA A 399 51.39 -21.84 27.96
CA ALA A 399 50.28 -21.10 28.51
C ALA A 399 49.11 -20.95 27.51
N ARG A 400 49.42 -20.62 26.24
CA ARG A 400 48.39 -20.51 25.17
C ARG A 400 47.68 -21.84 24.90
N VAL A 401 48.40 -22.95 24.90
CA VAL A 401 47.79 -24.28 24.69
C VAL A 401 46.92 -24.68 25.89
N ARG A 402 47.37 -24.39 27.13
CA ARG A 402 46.55 -24.62 28.33
C ARG A 402 45.27 -23.78 28.35
N GLU A 403 45.33 -22.54 27.88
CA GLU A 403 44.15 -21.68 27.74
C GLU A 403 43.14 -22.29 26.75
N LYS A 404 43.61 -22.82 25.61
CA LYS A 404 42.75 -23.55 24.66
C LYS A 404 42.16 -24.83 25.27
N MET A 405 42.94 -25.57 26.07
CA MET A 405 42.45 -26.76 26.78
C MET A 405 41.35 -26.42 27.78
N ASN A 406 41.43 -25.29 28.47
CA ASN A 406 40.33 -24.83 29.34
C ASN A 406 39.04 -24.53 28.54
N GLY A 407 39.17 -24.19 27.26
CA GLY A 407 38.07 -24.01 26.32
C GLY A 407 37.42 -25.32 25.81
N LEU A 408 37.98 -26.49 26.16
CA LEU A 408 37.38 -27.79 25.82
C LEU A 408 36.16 -28.13 26.70
N THR A 409 35.91 -27.38 27.78
CA THR A 409 34.66 -27.47 28.53
C THR A 409 33.82 -26.24 28.26
N VAL A 410 32.70 -26.41 27.56
CA VAL A 410 31.76 -25.33 27.30
C VAL A 410 30.87 -25.16 28.53
N ASN A 411 31.03 -24.02 29.20
CA ASN A 411 30.28 -23.67 30.39
C ASN A 411 29.09 -22.76 30.07
N SER A 412 28.10 -22.76 30.95
CA SER A 412 26.93 -21.92 30.86
C SER A 412 27.27 -20.43 31.05
N PRO A 413 26.94 -19.53 30.11
CA PRO A 413 27.13 -18.09 30.26
C PRO A 413 26.13 -17.42 31.22
N GLY A 414 25.00 -18.06 31.54
CA GLY A 414 23.89 -17.44 32.26
C GLY A 414 23.06 -18.43 33.10
N GLU A 415 22.02 -17.93 33.76
CA GLU A 415 21.03 -18.75 34.46
C GLU A 415 19.81 -19.01 33.58
N GLY A 416 19.31 -20.23 33.51
CA GLY A 416 18.06 -20.50 32.81
C GLY A 416 17.98 -21.92 32.26
N ARG A 417 17.01 -22.15 31.39
CA ARG A 417 16.78 -23.44 30.77
C ARG A 417 17.68 -23.60 29.54
N PHE A 418 18.59 -24.57 29.59
CA PHE A 418 19.43 -24.93 28.46
C PHE A 418 18.60 -25.60 27.37
N ILE A 419 18.69 -25.08 26.15
CA ILE A 419 18.03 -25.60 24.95
C ILE A 419 19.09 -25.97 23.92
N LEU A 420 19.09 -27.23 23.51
CA LEU A 420 20.05 -27.81 22.58
C LEU A 420 19.34 -28.30 21.30
N PRO A 421 19.30 -27.50 20.22
CA PRO A 421 18.50 -27.81 19.03
C PRO A 421 18.83 -29.14 18.35
N GLU A 422 20.12 -29.51 18.31
CA GLU A 422 20.59 -30.77 17.70
C GLU A 422 20.61 -31.94 18.69
N GLY A 423 20.33 -31.69 19.98
CA GLY A 423 20.25 -32.71 21.03
C GLY A 423 21.47 -33.65 21.08
N GLU A 424 21.21 -34.96 21.13
CA GLU A 424 22.27 -35.98 21.15
C GLU A 424 23.06 -36.08 19.82
N GLY A 425 22.57 -35.50 18.73
CA GLY A 425 23.24 -35.51 17.42
C GLY A 425 24.58 -34.77 17.38
N LEU A 426 24.90 -34.01 18.43
CA LEU A 426 26.18 -33.33 18.59
C LEU A 426 27.31 -34.26 19.05
N ARG A 427 27.01 -35.39 19.70
CA ARG A 427 28.06 -36.30 20.20
C ARG A 427 28.90 -36.86 19.04
N GLY A 428 30.22 -36.76 19.15
CA GLY A 428 31.18 -37.18 18.12
C GLY A 428 31.30 -36.21 16.93
N ARG A 429 30.59 -35.10 16.92
CA ARG A 429 30.68 -34.08 15.87
C ARG A 429 31.84 -33.13 16.16
N PHE A 430 32.55 -32.73 15.09
CA PHE A 430 33.52 -31.64 15.14
C PHE A 430 32.81 -30.28 15.17
N ILE A 431 33.14 -29.44 16.16
CA ILE A 431 32.62 -28.08 16.31
C ILE A 431 33.77 -27.07 16.23
N ARG A 432 33.48 -25.88 15.69
CA ARG A 432 34.48 -24.80 15.54
C ARG A 432 34.34 -23.74 16.61
N GLN A 433 35.43 -23.08 16.97
CA GLN A 433 35.42 -21.93 17.86
C GLN A 433 34.43 -20.86 17.37
N GLY A 434 33.56 -20.39 18.27
CA GLY A 434 32.50 -19.43 17.99
C GLY A 434 31.23 -20.01 17.36
N GLU A 435 31.18 -21.32 17.12
CA GLU A 435 29.98 -22.00 16.64
C GLU A 435 28.87 -21.98 17.72
N LEU A 436 27.64 -21.70 17.31
CA LEU A 436 26.49 -21.66 18.19
C LEU A 436 25.95 -23.07 18.42
N LEU A 437 26.04 -23.52 19.67
CA LEU A 437 25.64 -24.87 20.07
C LEU A 437 24.21 -24.90 20.59
N GLY A 438 23.80 -23.87 21.34
CA GLY A 438 22.47 -23.82 21.94
C GLY A 438 22.15 -22.49 22.60
N TYR A 439 21.05 -22.46 23.34
CA TYR A 439 20.55 -21.26 24.00
C TYR A 439 20.22 -21.53 25.46
N ILE A 440 20.27 -20.49 26.29
CA ILE A 440 19.76 -20.49 27.66
C ILE A 440 18.56 -19.56 27.70
N MET A 441 17.37 -20.13 27.94
CA MET A 441 16.12 -19.38 27.97
C MET A 441 15.68 -19.15 29.41
N GLY A 442 15.33 -17.91 29.75
CA GLY A 442 14.66 -17.58 31.01
C GLY A 442 15.40 -16.64 31.96
N SER A 443 16.67 -16.28 31.70
CA SER A 443 17.38 -15.23 32.46
C SER A 443 16.88 -13.83 32.16
N ALA A 444 16.52 -13.56 30.90
CA ALA A 444 16.27 -12.22 30.41
C ALA A 444 14.93 -12.10 29.67
N ALA A 445 14.29 -10.93 29.81
CA ALA A 445 13.08 -10.62 29.06
C ALA A 445 13.41 -10.60 27.55
N PRO A 446 12.60 -11.26 26.70
CA PRO A 446 12.82 -11.26 25.26
C PRO A 446 12.76 -9.81 24.76
N THR A 447 13.81 -9.37 24.06
CA THR A 447 13.87 -8.03 23.51
C THR A 447 13.41 -8.09 22.05
N VAL A 448 12.46 -7.23 21.68
CA VAL A 448 12.01 -7.12 20.29
C VAL A 448 12.68 -5.90 19.68
N VAL A 449 13.51 -6.13 18.67
CA VAL A 449 14.15 -5.05 17.92
C VAL A 449 13.30 -4.76 16.70
N VAL A 450 12.95 -3.50 16.50
CA VAL A 450 12.01 -3.06 15.46
C VAL A 450 12.65 -1.95 14.64
N ALA A 451 12.57 -2.05 13.31
CA ALA A 451 13.05 -1.01 12.41
C ALA A 451 11.92 -0.03 12.12
N VAL A 452 12.08 1.24 12.51
CA VAL A 452 11.08 2.29 12.27
C VAL A 452 11.55 3.17 11.13
N GLU A 453 10.65 3.51 10.20
CA GLU A 453 10.97 4.44 9.11
C GLU A 453 11.28 5.84 9.65
N GLN A 454 12.17 6.55 8.97
CA GLN A 454 12.61 7.89 9.40
C GLN A 454 11.44 8.88 9.56
N ALA A 455 10.40 8.76 8.73
CA ALA A 455 9.20 9.60 8.80
C ALA A 455 8.42 9.42 10.12
N ASP A 456 8.51 8.25 10.74
CA ASP A 456 7.71 7.88 11.91
C ASP A 456 8.48 7.99 13.24
N ILE A 457 9.78 8.28 13.22
CA ILE A 457 10.62 8.31 14.42
C ILE A 457 10.08 9.29 15.47
N ALA A 458 9.69 10.50 15.08
CA ALA A 458 9.17 11.51 16.00
C ALA A 458 7.87 11.04 16.67
N LEU A 459 6.99 10.41 15.88
CA LEU A 459 5.72 9.87 16.35
C LEU A 459 5.93 8.72 17.34
N VAL A 460 6.85 7.79 17.04
CA VAL A 460 7.14 6.66 17.92
C VAL A 460 7.86 7.12 19.20
N ARG A 461 8.78 8.08 19.10
CA ARG A 461 9.57 8.53 20.26
C ARG A 461 8.78 9.37 21.25
N GLU A 462 7.89 10.23 20.77
CA GLU A 462 7.21 11.24 21.59
C GLU A 462 5.69 10.98 21.75
N GLY A 463 5.09 10.26 20.79
CA GLY A 463 3.64 10.04 20.72
C GLY A 463 3.16 8.66 21.18
N SER A 464 4.07 7.74 21.52
CA SER A 464 3.69 6.37 21.91
C SER A 464 3.03 6.33 23.28
N ARG A 465 1.74 5.94 23.32
CA ARG A 465 0.98 5.72 24.57
C ARG A 465 0.90 4.25 24.97
N ALA A 466 0.93 3.35 24.00
CA ALA A 466 0.88 1.90 24.19
C ALA A 466 1.56 1.19 23.02
N VAL A 467 2.15 0.03 23.28
CA VAL A 467 2.76 -0.83 22.27
C VAL A 467 2.07 -2.18 22.30
N GLU A 468 1.56 -2.62 21.14
CA GLU A 468 0.98 -3.94 20.96
C GLU A 468 1.90 -4.78 20.07
N LEU A 469 2.21 -5.98 20.53
CA LEU A 469 2.99 -6.98 19.79
C LEU A 469 2.04 -7.99 19.16
N ARG A 470 2.28 -8.35 17.89
CA ARG A 470 1.52 -9.40 17.20
C ARG A 470 2.49 -10.42 16.63
N LEU A 471 2.40 -11.66 17.12
CA LEU A 471 3.23 -12.75 16.63
C LEU A 471 2.79 -13.13 15.21
N ALA A 472 3.76 -13.46 14.35
CA ALA A 472 3.49 -13.89 12.97
C ALA A 472 2.59 -15.15 12.90
N SER A 473 2.69 -16.03 13.90
CA SER A 473 1.85 -17.22 14.07
C SER A 473 0.42 -16.91 14.57
N GLY A 474 0.13 -15.65 14.95
CA GLY A 474 -1.10 -15.29 15.65
C GLY A 474 -1.48 -13.81 15.51
N LEU A 475 -1.60 -13.31 14.27
CA LEU A 475 -1.90 -11.90 13.96
C LEU A 475 -3.21 -11.35 14.58
N ALA A 476 -4.13 -12.25 14.97
CA ALA A 476 -5.43 -11.90 15.53
C ALA A 476 -5.40 -11.57 17.03
N ARG A 477 -4.36 -11.98 17.76
CA ARG A 477 -4.26 -11.76 19.22
C ARG A 477 -3.09 -10.85 19.53
N PRO A 478 -3.33 -9.56 19.83
CA PRO A 478 -2.28 -8.68 20.31
C PRO A 478 -1.84 -9.11 21.71
N LEU A 479 -0.53 -9.13 21.92
CA LEU A 479 0.11 -9.21 23.22
C LEU A 479 0.43 -7.77 23.65
N ALA A 480 0.07 -7.41 24.88
CA ALA A 480 0.53 -6.15 25.45
C ALA A 480 2.04 -6.25 25.72
N ALA A 481 2.80 -5.25 25.25
CA ALA A 481 4.23 -5.14 25.51
C ALA A 481 4.52 -4.63 26.92
#